data_AF-A0A7S3B521-F1
#
_entry.id   AF-A0A7S3B521-F1
#
_cell.length_a   1.000
_cell.length_b   1.000
_cell.length_c   1.000
_cell.angle_alpha   90.00
_cell.angle_beta   90.00
_cell.angle_gamma   90.00
#
_symmetry.space_group_name_H-M   'P 1'
#
loop_
_entity.id
_entity.type
_entity.pdbx_description
1 polymer ?
#
loop_
_entity_poly.entity_id
_entity_poly.type
_entity_poly.pdbx_seq_one_letter_code
_entity_poly.pdbx_strand_id
1 'polypeptide(L)'
;KKDSMSPLALLFLSLLASCQAFVLAPAGPSASAISQVALPLSPASPVMTSINKKAKAACRKAKSSRAAAKRFKVTSTGKLLRHYAGKAHLLRKKRPQKLASLRRTGQCDKAELATYQSLLLVKPKK
;
A
#
# COMPACT_ATOMS: atom_id res chain seq x y z
N LYS A 1 0.89 -22.77 52.62
CA LYS A 1 1.32 -23.21 51.26
C LYS A 1 0.06 -23.28 50.39
N LYS A 2 -0.17 -22.23 49.57
CA LYS A 2 -1.16 -22.10 48.48
C LYS A 2 -1.30 -20.59 48.20
N ASP A 3 -0.42 -20.03 47.38
CA ASP A 3 -0.55 -19.87 45.91
C ASP A 3 -0.98 -18.43 45.58
N SER A 4 -0.07 -17.48 45.81
CA SER A 4 -0.18 -16.12 45.28
C SER A 4 0.14 -16.15 43.79
N MET A 5 -0.88 -16.33 42.97
CA MET A 5 -0.75 -16.32 41.50
C MET A 5 -0.39 -14.92 41.00
N SER A 6 0.68 -14.84 40.22
CA SER A 6 1.20 -13.59 39.64
C SER A 6 0.16 -12.89 38.73
N PRO A 7 0.18 -11.55 38.63
CA PRO A 7 -0.79 -10.78 37.84
C PRO A 7 -0.76 -11.12 36.34
N LEU A 8 0.35 -11.68 35.85
CA LEU A 8 0.48 -12.23 34.50
C LEU A 8 -0.36 -13.49 34.30
N ALA A 9 -0.49 -14.35 35.30
CA ALA A 9 -1.30 -15.57 35.21
C ALA A 9 -2.81 -15.26 35.17
N LEU A 10 -3.25 -14.19 35.84
CA LEU A 10 -4.64 -13.71 35.78
C LEU A 10 -5.00 -13.07 34.43
N LEU A 11 -4.02 -12.48 33.74
CA LEU A 11 -4.18 -11.93 32.39
C LEU A 11 -4.24 -13.00 31.29
N PHE A 12 -3.55 -14.13 31.48
CA PHE A 12 -3.66 -15.27 30.56
C PHE A 12 -4.97 -16.05 30.73
N LEU A 13 -5.52 -16.11 31.95
CA LEU A 13 -6.79 -16.78 32.22
C LEU A 13 -8.02 -16.01 31.67
N SER A 14 -7.92 -14.69 31.51
CA SER A 14 -8.99 -13.87 30.90
C SER A 14 -8.99 -13.90 29.36
N LEU A 15 -7.86 -14.22 28.72
CA LEU A 15 -7.75 -14.29 27.27
C LEU A 15 -8.24 -15.63 26.68
N LEU A 16 -8.33 -16.68 27.51
CA LEU A 16 -8.86 -17.99 27.11
C LEU A 16 -10.40 -18.09 27.28
N ALA A 17 -11.02 -17.11 27.94
CA ALA A 17 -12.45 -17.14 28.29
C ALA A 17 -13.37 -16.36 27.33
N SER A 18 -12.85 -15.76 26.24
CA SER A 18 -13.65 -14.96 25.29
C SER A 18 -13.83 -15.59 23.90
N CYS A 19 -13.35 -16.82 23.69
CA CYS A 19 -13.67 -17.57 22.47
C CYS A 19 -15.02 -18.28 22.63
N GLN A 20 -16.11 -17.55 22.41
CA GLN A 20 -17.41 -18.18 22.19
C GLN A 20 -17.85 -18.07 20.73
N ALA A 21 -18.24 -19.23 20.24
CA ALA A 21 -18.64 -19.58 18.89
C ALA A 21 -19.75 -18.67 18.33
N PHE A 22 -19.57 -18.22 17.08
CA PHE A 22 -20.69 -17.79 16.26
C PHE A 22 -21.09 -18.94 15.32
N VAL A 23 -22.24 -19.51 15.67
CA VAL A 23 -22.91 -20.67 15.09
C VAL A 23 -23.41 -20.36 13.67
N LEU A 24 -23.12 -21.28 12.75
CA LEU A 24 -23.67 -21.33 11.40
C LEU A 24 -25.10 -21.90 11.46
N ALA A 25 -26.11 -21.07 11.18
CA ALA A 25 -27.51 -21.48 11.10
C ALA A 25 -27.94 -21.68 9.63
N PRO A 26 -28.44 -22.85 9.22
CA PRO A 26 -29.13 -23.03 7.95
C PRO A 26 -30.63 -22.76 8.12
N ALA A 27 -31.14 -21.73 7.47
CA ALA A 27 -32.58 -21.46 7.38
C ALA A 27 -33.13 -21.94 6.03
N GLY A 28 -34.00 -22.94 6.06
CA GLY A 28 -35.18 -23.08 5.19
C GLY A 28 -36.41 -23.11 6.09
N PRO A 29 -37.61 -22.65 5.65
CA PRO A 29 -38.38 -23.40 4.65
C PRO A 29 -39.31 -22.56 3.71
N SER A 30 -39.76 -23.24 2.64
CA SER A 30 -41.08 -23.21 1.98
C SER A 30 -41.82 -21.88 1.68
N ALA A 31 -41.97 -21.64 0.36
CA ALA A 31 -43.20 -21.32 -0.40
C ALA A 31 -44.29 -20.42 0.23
N SER A 32 -44.62 -19.30 -0.45
CA SER A 32 -45.81 -19.18 -1.33
C SER A 32 -46.08 -17.72 -1.69
N ALA A 33 -46.73 -17.52 -2.83
CA ALA A 33 -46.79 -16.31 -3.63
C ALA A 33 -47.69 -15.19 -3.07
N ILE A 34 -47.32 -13.93 -3.32
CA ILE A 34 -48.26 -12.82 -3.52
C ILE A 34 -47.78 -11.98 -4.71
N SER A 35 -48.69 -11.82 -5.68
CA SER A 35 -48.59 -10.97 -6.87
C SER A 35 -48.04 -9.57 -6.59
N GLN A 36 -47.05 -9.15 -7.37
CA GLN A 36 -46.84 -7.72 -7.63
C GLN A 36 -47.18 -7.40 -9.08
N VAL A 37 -48.34 -6.79 -9.22
CA VAL A 37 -48.74 -6.00 -10.37
C VAL A 37 -47.79 -4.79 -10.47
N ALA A 38 -47.21 -4.64 -11.66
CA ALA A 38 -46.59 -3.45 -12.25
C ALA A 38 -46.28 -2.24 -11.34
N LEU A 39 -44.99 -2.05 -11.06
CA LEU A 39 -44.37 -0.73 -10.93
C LEU A 39 -43.20 -0.66 -11.93
N PRO A 40 -43.07 0.44 -12.68
CA PRO A 40 -42.19 0.51 -13.85
C PRO A 40 -40.73 0.26 -13.46
N LEU A 41 -40.06 -0.61 -14.23
CA LEU A 41 -38.61 -0.69 -14.26
C LEU A 41 -38.07 0.70 -14.64
N SER A 42 -37.63 1.47 -13.64
CA SER A 42 -36.60 2.46 -13.85
C SER A 42 -35.26 1.80 -13.54
N PRO A 43 -34.50 1.36 -14.55
CA PRO A 43 -33.09 1.08 -14.35
C PRO A 43 -32.35 2.43 -14.27
N ALA A 44 -32.59 3.20 -13.22
CA ALA A 44 -31.66 4.24 -12.79
C ALA A 44 -30.68 3.67 -11.76
N SER A 45 -30.17 2.47 -12.02
CA SER A 45 -28.85 2.11 -11.49
C SER A 45 -27.88 3.17 -12.05
N PRO A 46 -27.03 3.82 -11.24
CA PRO A 46 -26.07 4.76 -11.77
C PRO A 46 -25.11 3.96 -12.67
N VAL A 47 -25.42 3.91 -13.96
CA VAL A 47 -24.53 3.38 -14.97
C VAL A 47 -23.28 4.23 -14.84
N MET A 48 -22.19 3.58 -14.45
CA MET A 48 -20.92 4.22 -14.13
C MET A 48 -20.32 4.79 -15.43
N THR A 49 -20.86 5.91 -15.90
CA THR A 49 -20.39 6.62 -17.09
C THR A 49 -18.98 7.14 -16.85
N SER A 50 -18.14 7.06 -17.88
CA SER A 50 -16.71 7.46 -17.83
C SER A 50 -16.51 8.88 -17.29
N ILE A 51 -17.51 9.74 -17.44
CA ILE A 51 -17.59 11.10 -16.93
C ILE A 51 -17.50 11.12 -15.39
N ASN A 52 -18.29 10.29 -14.70
CA ASN A 52 -18.27 10.17 -13.23
C ASN A 52 -16.96 9.55 -12.72
N LYS A 53 -16.35 8.65 -13.50
CA LYS A 53 -15.02 8.08 -13.17
C LYS A 53 -13.91 9.14 -13.26
N LYS A 54 -13.97 10.03 -14.26
CA LYS A 54 -13.02 11.14 -14.45
C LYS A 54 -13.16 12.21 -13.37
N ALA A 55 -14.40 12.59 -13.02
CA ALA A 55 -14.67 13.52 -11.91
C ALA A 55 -14.21 12.96 -10.55
N LYS A 56 -14.45 11.68 -10.26
CA LYS A 56 -13.97 11.01 -9.05
C LYS A 56 -12.45 10.86 -9.00
N ALA A 57 -11.80 10.67 -10.15
CA ALA A 57 -10.34 10.65 -10.26
C ALA A 57 -9.72 12.04 -10.03
N ALA A 58 -10.36 13.12 -10.49
CA ALA A 58 -9.91 14.50 -10.27
C ALA A 58 -9.94 14.90 -8.79
N CYS A 59 -10.89 14.38 -8.01
CA CYS A 59 -10.99 14.61 -6.56
C CYS A 59 -9.91 13.84 -5.75
N ARG A 60 -9.21 12.87 -6.34
CA ARG A 60 -8.18 12.09 -5.61
C ARG A 60 -6.85 12.83 -5.55
N LYS A 61 -6.39 13.12 -4.32
CA LYS A 61 -5.02 13.61 -4.04
C LYS A 61 -3.98 12.66 -4.65
N ALA A 62 -3.03 13.23 -5.38
CA ALA A 62 -1.90 12.49 -5.94
C ALA A 62 -1.07 11.83 -4.83
N LYS A 63 -0.72 10.55 -5.04
CA LYS A 63 0.13 9.78 -4.12
C LYS A 63 1.49 9.57 -4.76
N SER A 64 2.55 9.65 -3.97
CA SER A 64 3.89 9.35 -4.45
C SER A 64 4.06 7.84 -4.69
N SER A 65 4.92 7.50 -5.65
CA SER A 65 5.28 6.11 -5.93
C SER A 65 6.15 5.55 -4.80
N ARG A 66 5.65 4.55 -4.09
CA ARG A 66 6.41 3.87 -3.03
C ARG A 66 7.68 3.19 -3.57
N ALA A 67 7.67 2.75 -4.83
CA ALA A 67 8.84 2.16 -5.47
C ALA A 67 9.96 3.20 -5.64
N ALA A 68 9.63 4.39 -6.13
CA ALA A 68 10.60 5.48 -6.26
C ALA A 68 11.14 5.93 -4.89
N ALA A 69 10.25 6.06 -3.88
CA ALA A 69 10.62 6.49 -2.54
C ALA A 69 11.59 5.51 -1.83
N LYS A 70 11.52 4.22 -2.15
CA LYS A 70 12.48 3.21 -1.65
C LYS A 70 13.86 3.32 -2.30
N ARG A 71 13.96 3.89 -3.50
CA ARG A 71 15.19 3.89 -4.31
C ARG A 71 15.96 5.20 -4.23
N PHE A 72 15.24 6.33 -4.16
CA PHE A 72 15.83 7.66 -4.22
C PHE A 72 15.63 8.43 -2.92
N LYS A 73 16.67 9.14 -2.50
CA LYS A 73 16.60 10.11 -1.40
C LYS A 73 16.58 11.53 -1.98
N VAL A 74 15.65 12.34 -1.47
CA VAL A 74 15.48 13.74 -1.88
C VAL A 74 16.35 14.63 -1.00
N THR A 75 17.11 15.55 -1.60
CA THR A 75 17.84 16.60 -0.87
C THR A 75 16.95 17.83 -0.66
N SER A 76 17.34 18.76 0.21
CA SER A 76 16.60 20.02 0.45
C SER A 76 16.40 20.86 -0.82
N THR A 77 17.32 20.78 -1.79
CA THR A 77 17.23 21.43 -3.10
C THR A 77 16.29 20.72 -4.08
N GLY A 78 15.91 19.46 -3.80
CA GLY A 78 15.11 18.64 -4.71
C GLY A 78 15.94 17.81 -5.70
N LYS A 79 17.26 17.68 -5.49
CA LYS A 79 18.09 16.73 -6.23
C LYS A 79 17.86 15.32 -5.69
N LEU A 80 18.00 14.32 -6.56
CA LEU A 80 17.78 12.91 -6.21
C LEU A 80 19.11 12.16 -6.09
N LEU A 81 19.34 11.57 -4.92
CA LEU A 81 20.48 10.69 -4.66
C LEU A 81 20.10 9.23 -4.91
N ARG A 82 21.01 8.48 -5.53
CA ARG A 82 20.89 7.03 -5.79
C ARG A 82 22.16 6.28 -5.39
N HIS A 83 22.00 4.98 -5.14
CA HIS A 83 23.11 4.04 -5.09
C HIS A 83 23.32 3.38 -6.45
N TYR A 84 24.56 3.12 -6.83
CA TYR A 84 24.87 2.44 -8.09
C TYR A 84 24.53 0.94 -8.02
N ALA A 85 23.99 0.41 -9.12
CA ALA A 85 23.65 -1.00 -9.24
C ALA A 85 24.88 -1.88 -9.48
N GLY A 86 24.78 -3.17 -9.16
CA GLY A 86 25.82 -4.15 -9.48
C GLY A 86 26.86 -4.41 -8.38
N LYS A 87 26.62 -3.97 -7.13
CA LYS A 87 27.47 -4.28 -5.97
C LYS A 87 26.96 -5.45 -5.09
N ALA A 88 25.88 -6.12 -5.49
CA ALA A 88 25.30 -7.22 -4.72
C ALA A 88 25.95 -8.60 -4.98
N HIS A 89 26.16 -8.96 -6.25
CA HIS A 89 26.61 -10.29 -6.66
C HIS A 89 27.81 -10.24 -7.63
N LEU A 90 28.59 -11.33 -7.70
CA LEU A 90 29.84 -11.46 -8.48
C LEU A 90 30.90 -10.40 -8.15
N LEU A 91 31.19 -10.22 -6.86
CA LEU A 91 32.16 -9.22 -6.40
C LEU A 91 33.61 -9.62 -6.66
N ARG A 92 33.93 -10.91 -6.53
CA ARG A 92 35.28 -11.45 -6.71
C ARG A 92 35.87 -11.19 -8.10
N LYS A 93 35.01 -11.21 -9.14
CA LYS A 93 35.42 -11.00 -10.54
C LYS A 93 35.60 -9.52 -10.91
N LYS A 94 35.24 -8.59 -10.03
CA LYS A 94 35.28 -7.14 -10.30
C LYS A 94 36.56 -6.55 -9.72
N ARG A 95 37.26 -5.73 -10.51
CA ARG A 95 38.45 -5.01 -10.05
C ARG A 95 38.14 -4.09 -8.85
N PRO A 96 39.08 -3.90 -7.90
CA PRO A 96 38.87 -3.07 -6.71
C PRO A 96 38.43 -1.63 -7.04
N GLN A 97 38.98 -1.04 -8.09
CA GLN A 97 38.63 0.31 -8.57
C GLN A 97 37.15 0.41 -8.97
N LYS A 98 36.62 -0.58 -9.69
CA LYS A 98 35.19 -0.63 -10.06
C LYS A 98 34.32 -0.79 -8.82
N LEU A 99 34.74 -1.63 -7.88
CA LEU A 99 34.06 -1.82 -6.60
C LEU A 99 34.01 -0.53 -5.77
N ALA A 100 35.05 0.31 -5.83
CA ALA A 100 35.09 1.61 -5.14
C ALA A 100 34.12 2.62 -5.76
N SER A 101 34.04 2.68 -7.09
CA SER A 101 33.06 3.52 -7.82
C SER A 101 31.62 3.14 -7.47
N LEU A 102 31.31 1.83 -7.47
CA LEU A 102 29.97 1.31 -7.17
C LEU A 102 29.51 1.53 -5.71
N ARG A 103 30.44 1.78 -4.77
CA ARG A 103 30.12 2.06 -3.36
C ARG A 103 29.61 3.49 -3.12
N ARG A 104 29.92 4.42 -4.01
CA ARG A 104 29.61 5.84 -3.82
C ARG A 104 28.12 6.09 -4.07
N THR A 105 27.59 7.14 -3.45
CA THR A 105 26.28 7.69 -3.77
C THR A 105 26.42 8.70 -4.90
N GLY A 106 25.54 8.62 -5.89
CA GLY A 106 25.55 9.50 -7.06
C GLY A 106 24.24 10.28 -7.19
N GLN A 107 24.26 11.37 -7.96
CA GLN A 107 23.06 12.11 -8.34
C GLN A 107 22.44 11.52 -9.60
N CYS A 108 21.11 11.38 -9.66
CA CYS A 108 20.37 10.98 -10.87
C CYS A 108 20.80 11.79 -12.09
N ASP A 109 20.81 11.12 -13.24
CA ASP A 109 21.11 11.78 -14.50
C ASP A 109 20.00 12.76 -14.88
N LYS A 110 20.35 13.80 -15.64
CA LYS A 110 19.43 14.91 -15.99
C LYS A 110 18.22 14.41 -16.78
N ALA A 111 18.41 13.41 -17.64
CA ALA A 111 17.35 12.85 -18.48
C ALA A 111 16.23 12.19 -17.66
N GLU A 112 16.57 11.46 -16.59
CA GLU A 112 15.60 10.72 -15.77
C GLU A 112 15.02 11.55 -14.61
N LEU A 113 15.66 12.67 -14.29
CA LEU A 113 15.38 13.47 -13.10
C LEU A 113 13.94 13.99 -13.09
N ALA A 114 13.43 14.49 -14.22
CA ALA A 114 12.06 15.01 -14.32
C ALA A 114 11.01 13.93 -14.03
N THR A 115 11.21 12.73 -14.58
CA THR A 115 10.31 11.59 -14.39
C THR A 115 10.22 11.20 -12.92
N TYR A 116 11.36 11.03 -12.25
CA TYR A 116 11.37 10.61 -10.84
C TYR A 116 10.91 11.71 -9.87
N GLN A 117 11.16 12.99 -10.18
CA GLN A 117 10.62 14.10 -9.40
C GLN A 117 9.09 14.14 -9.44
N SER A 118 8.50 13.93 -10.62
CA SER A 118 7.05 13.81 -10.78
C SER A 118 6.47 12.67 -9.95
N LEU A 119 7.10 11.48 -9.99
CA LEU A 119 6.68 10.31 -9.22
C LEU A 119 6.80 10.50 -7.69
N LEU A 120 7.75 11.31 -7.24
CA LEU A 120 7.98 11.62 -5.83
C LEU A 120 7.23 12.87 -5.36
N LEU A 121 6.54 13.58 -6.25
CA LEU A 121 5.88 14.87 -5.98
C LEU A 121 6.84 15.93 -5.45
N VAL A 122 8.09 15.91 -5.92
CA VAL A 122 9.16 16.84 -5.51
C VAL A 122 9.26 17.97 -6.51
N LYS A 123 9.21 19.21 -6.03
CA LYS A 123 9.51 20.40 -6.84
C LYS A 123 10.95 20.87 -6.57
N PRO A 124 11.80 21.00 -7.60
CA PRO A 124 13.15 21.52 -7.40
C PRO A 124 13.11 22.97 -6.91
N LYS A 125 13.99 23.31 -5.97
CA LYS A 125 14.22 24.71 -5.58
C LYS A 125 15.27 25.30 -6.53
N LYS A 126 14.93 26.43 -7.15
CA LYS A 126 15.87 27.24 -7.94
C LYS A 126 16.90 27.87 -7.02
#